data_AF-A0A2V8IJD5-F1
#
_entry.id   AF-A0A2V8IJD5-F1
#
_cell.length_a   1.000
_cell.length_b   1.000
_cell.length_c   1.000
_cell.angle_alpha   90.00
_cell.angle_beta   90.00
_cell.angle_gamma   90.00
#
_symmetry.space_group_name_H-M   'P 1'
#
loop_
_entity.id
_entity.type
_entity.pdbx_description
1 polymer ?
#
loop_
_entity_poly.entity_id
_entity_poly.type
_entity_poly.pdbx_seq_one_letter_code
_entity_poly.pdbx_strand_id
1 'polypeptide(L)'
;MNFVIIVGSVRSDRQGIKAARFIERSFMERGHEVTLIDPIEQQLPLLDRMYKEYPKGSAPEALERLAAIYRAADGFLIVSGEYNHSIPPALSNLLDHFLEEYFFRPSAIVCYSAGQSLTHFTSASGYVHDPARSPRGNRIVFDAHCARAACGRSWRSRRRSKL
;
A
#
# COMPACT_ATOMS: atom_id res chain seq x y z
N MET A 1 0.11 16.91 1.01
CA MET A 1 -0.13 15.67 1.75
C MET A 1 0.99 14.71 1.40
N ASN A 2 1.54 14.03 2.40
CA ASN A 2 2.62 13.08 2.28
C ASN A 2 2.07 11.65 2.38
N PHE A 3 2.25 10.87 1.32
CA PHE A 3 1.81 9.48 1.27
C PHE A 3 3.00 8.53 1.27
N VAL A 4 2.85 7.41 1.99
CA VAL A 4 3.85 6.35 1.98
C VAL A 4 3.34 5.18 1.16
N ILE A 5 4.10 4.79 0.14
CA ILE A 5 3.83 3.61 -0.67
C ILE A 5 4.74 2.47 -0.21
N ILE A 6 4.18 1.36 0.25
CA ILE A 6 4.92 0.19 0.72
C ILE A 6 4.87 -0.90 -0.36
N VAL A 7 6.03 -1.34 -0.83
CA VAL A 7 6.14 -2.43 -1.82
C VAL A 7 6.24 -3.77 -1.09
N GLY A 8 5.40 -4.74 -1.44
CA GLY A 8 5.38 -6.03 -0.74
C GLY A 8 6.35 -7.09 -1.25
N SER A 9 6.88 -6.96 -2.47
CA SER A 9 7.65 -8.03 -3.11
C SER A 9 9.17 -7.79 -3.05
N VAL A 10 9.94 -8.83 -2.71
CA VAL A 10 11.42 -8.82 -2.71
C VAL A 10 12.04 -9.66 -3.85
N ARG A 11 11.23 -10.15 -4.79
CA ARG A 11 11.73 -10.94 -5.93
C ARG A 11 12.50 -10.05 -6.91
N SER A 12 13.54 -10.59 -7.54
CA SER A 12 14.39 -9.85 -8.51
C SER A 12 13.61 -9.38 -9.75
N ASP A 13 12.64 -10.17 -10.21
CA ASP A 13 11.79 -9.92 -11.39
C ASP A 13 10.39 -9.35 -11.04
N ARG A 14 10.26 -8.75 -9.84
CA ARG A 14 8.98 -8.28 -9.30
C ARG A 14 8.28 -7.26 -10.19
N GLN A 15 6.98 -7.48 -10.43
CA GLN A 15 6.13 -6.50 -11.12
C GLN A 15 5.61 -5.42 -10.18
N GLY A 16 5.62 -5.65 -8.86
CA GLY A 16 5.07 -4.72 -7.87
C GLY A 16 5.75 -3.36 -7.87
N ILE A 17 7.05 -3.30 -8.17
CA ILE A 17 7.76 -2.01 -8.29
C ILE A 17 7.22 -1.17 -9.44
N LYS A 18 6.79 -1.78 -10.56
CA LYS A 18 6.20 -1.05 -11.69
C LYS A 18 4.85 -0.43 -11.32
N ALA A 19 4.02 -1.19 -10.61
CA ALA A 19 2.75 -0.70 -10.09
C ALA A 19 2.96 0.44 -9.08
N ALA A 20 3.89 0.27 -8.15
CA ALA A 20 4.23 1.31 -7.17
C ALA A 20 4.72 2.61 -7.84
N ARG A 21 5.61 2.51 -8.82
CA ARG A 21 6.09 3.66 -9.61
C ARG A 21 4.99 4.34 -10.43
N PHE A 22 4.02 3.58 -10.93
CA PHE A 22 2.86 4.14 -11.63
C PHE A 22 1.99 4.97 -10.68
N ILE A 23 1.75 4.46 -9.48
CA ILE A 23 0.96 5.13 -8.45
C ILE A 23 1.70 6.37 -7.92
N GLU A 24 3.00 6.25 -7.65
CA GLU A 24 3.87 7.37 -7.26
C GLU A 24 3.71 8.54 -8.23
N ARG A 25 3.86 8.31 -9.54
CA ARG A 25 3.63 9.34 -10.57
C ARG A 25 2.22 9.92 -10.51
N SER A 26 1.21 9.07 -10.37
CA SER A 26 -0.20 9.51 -10.30
C SER A 26 -0.50 10.41 -9.09
N PHE A 27 0.21 10.22 -7.97
CA PHE A 27 0.11 11.06 -6.78
C PHE A 27 0.89 12.36 -6.96
N MET A 28 2.09 12.30 -7.52
CA MET A 28 2.91 13.48 -7.82
C MET A 28 2.21 14.43 -8.80
N GLU A 29 1.55 13.90 -9.83
CA GLU A 29 0.74 14.68 -10.79
C GLU A 29 -0.43 15.44 -10.12
N ARG A 30 -0.89 14.96 -8.96
CA ARG A 30 -1.94 15.60 -8.15
C ARG A 30 -1.36 16.57 -7.11
N GLY A 31 -0.04 16.79 -7.11
CA GLY A 31 0.64 17.67 -6.17
C GLY A 31 0.80 17.07 -4.77
N HIS A 32 0.87 15.74 -4.66
CA HIS A 32 1.16 15.06 -3.40
C HIS A 32 2.62 14.63 -3.32
N GLU A 33 3.17 14.63 -2.10
CA GLU A 33 4.49 14.06 -1.83
C GLU A 33 4.34 12.57 -1.57
N VAL A 34 5.31 11.79 -2.07
CA VAL A 34 5.27 10.33 -1.98
C VAL A 34 6.63 9.82 -1.55
N THR A 35 6.62 8.99 -0.51
CA THR A 35 7.80 8.23 -0.09
C THR A 35 7.58 6.76 -0.39
N LEU A 36 8.44 6.18 -1.23
CA LEU A 36 8.42 4.75 -1.55
C LEU A 36 9.27 3.97 -0.54
N ILE A 37 8.71 2.92 0.06
CA ILE A 37 9.38 2.03 1.00
C ILE A 37 9.48 0.63 0.41
N ASP A 38 10.71 0.17 0.22
CA ASP A 38 11.04 -1.15 -0.30
C ASP A 38 11.70 -2.03 0.78
N PRO A 39 11.15 -3.22 1.09
CA PRO A 39 11.75 -4.14 2.05
C PRO A 39 13.19 -4.55 1.70
N ILE A 40 13.57 -4.56 0.41
CA ILE A 40 14.95 -4.86 0.00
C ILE A 40 15.92 -3.80 0.51
N GLU A 41 15.50 -2.53 0.52
CA GLU A 41 16.34 -1.41 0.95
C GLU A 41 16.41 -1.31 2.48
N GLN A 42 15.32 -1.66 3.16
CA GLN A 42 15.26 -1.56 4.62
C GLN A 42 15.99 -2.71 5.32
N GLN A 43 16.13 -3.88 4.68
CA GLN A 43 16.82 -5.07 5.21
C GLN A 43 16.50 -5.37 6.68
N LEU A 44 15.21 -5.24 7.04
CA LEU A 44 14.78 -5.49 8.40
C LEU A 44 15.00 -6.97 8.77
N PRO A 45 15.46 -7.26 10.00
CA PRO A 45 15.51 -8.63 10.49
C PRO A 45 14.10 -9.23 10.52
N LEU A 46 14.03 -10.55 10.69
CA LEU A 46 12.75 -11.18 11.02
C LEU A 46 12.27 -10.62 12.36
N LEU A 47 10.96 -10.39 12.44
CA LEU A 47 10.30 -9.82 13.61
C LEU A 47 10.64 -10.62 14.87
N ASP A 48 11.46 -10.02 15.73
CA ASP A 48 11.69 -10.46 17.11
C ASP A 48 10.91 -9.58 18.10
N ARG A 49 10.89 -8.26 17.84
CA ARG A 49 10.23 -7.25 18.68
C ARG A 49 9.59 -6.17 17.83
N MET A 50 8.43 -5.68 18.27
CA MET A 50 7.78 -4.52 17.66
C MET A 50 8.50 -3.23 18.06
N TYR A 51 8.42 -2.19 17.24
CA TYR A 51 9.05 -0.90 17.52
C TYR A 51 8.62 -0.30 18.87
N LYS A 52 7.34 -0.43 19.25
CA LYS A 52 6.80 0.04 20.54
C LYS A 52 7.38 -0.66 21.78
N GLU A 53 8.00 -1.83 21.61
CA GLU A 53 8.57 -2.63 22.70
C GLU A 53 9.99 -2.18 23.06
N TYR A 54 10.62 -1.38 22.20
CA TYR A 54 11.92 -0.79 22.50
C TYR A 54 11.76 0.39 23.46
N PRO A 55 12.61 0.49 24.49
CA PRO A 55 12.81 1.75 25.21
C PRO A 55 13.08 2.91 24.25
N LYS A 56 12.63 4.11 24.61
CA LYS A 56 12.80 5.30 23.76
C LYS A 56 14.29 5.51 23.44
N GLY A 57 14.62 5.53 22.15
CA GLY A 57 15.99 5.76 21.65
C GLY A 57 16.90 4.53 21.65
N SER A 58 16.40 3.34 21.99
CA SER A 58 17.18 2.09 21.89
C SER A 58 16.79 1.22 20.69
N ALA A 59 15.83 1.64 19.87
CA ALA A 59 15.46 0.87 18.69
C ALA A 59 16.57 0.96 17.62
N PRO A 60 16.73 -0.08 16.78
CA PRO A 60 17.60 -0.04 15.63
C PRO A 60 17.36 1.20 14.75
N GLU A 61 18.42 1.79 14.22
CA GLU A 61 18.36 3.02 13.41
C GLU A 61 17.39 2.91 12.22
N ALA A 62 17.33 1.73 11.58
CA ALA A 62 16.38 1.47 10.50
C ALA A 62 14.91 1.59 10.95
N LEU A 63 14.59 1.11 12.15
CA LEU A 63 13.23 1.20 12.70
C LEU A 63 12.91 2.63 13.14
N GLU A 64 13.85 3.35 13.76
CA GLU A 64 13.65 4.76 14.12
C GLU A 64 13.41 5.63 12.88
N ARG A 65 14.19 5.43 11.81
CA ARG A 65 14.00 6.14 10.53
C ARG A 65 12.63 5.85 9.92
N LEU A 66 12.22 4.58 9.89
CA LEU A 66 10.92 4.19 9.37
C LEU A 66 9.77 4.73 10.22
N ALA A 67 9.90 4.70 11.55
CA ALA A 67 8.92 5.29 12.46
C ALA A 67 8.74 6.79 12.21
N ALA A 68 9.83 7.53 11.96
CA ALA A 68 9.77 8.95 11.62
C ALA A 68 9.03 9.19 10.29
N ILE A 69 9.36 8.42 9.24
CA ILE A 69 8.69 8.49 7.94
C ILE A 69 7.21 8.18 8.09
N TYR A 70 6.89 7.11 8.82
CA TYR A 70 5.51 6.70 9.03
C TYR A 70 4.80 7.79 9.78
N ARG A 71 5.27 8.25 10.95
CA ARG A 71 4.62 9.35 11.71
C ARG A 71 4.38 10.62 10.89
N ALA A 72 5.22 10.96 9.93
CA ALA A 72 5.03 12.11 9.04
C ALA A 72 4.05 11.87 7.87
N ALA A 73 3.58 10.64 7.66
CA ALA A 73 2.65 10.28 6.59
C ALA A 73 1.20 10.63 6.94
N ASP A 74 0.51 11.25 5.98
CA ASP A 74 -0.93 11.51 6.00
C ASP A 74 -1.74 10.27 5.57
N GLY A 75 -1.13 9.34 4.86
CA GLY A 75 -1.79 8.12 4.41
C GLY A 75 -0.83 7.07 3.84
N PHE A 76 -1.33 5.85 3.72
CA PHE A 76 -0.55 4.70 3.26
C PHE A 76 -1.16 4.06 2.02
N LEU A 77 -0.31 3.54 1.14
CA LEU A 77 -0.73 2.70 0.04
C LEU A 77 0.15 1.46 -0.03
N ILE A 78 -0.46 0.29 0.08
CA ILE A 78 0.24 -0.99 0.12
C ILE A 78 0.12 -1.63 -1.26
N VAL A 79 1.26 -1.92 -1.89
CA VAL A 79 1.32 -2.64 -3.15
C VAL A 79 1.72 -4.08 -2.88
N SER A 80 0.75 -4.99 -2.92
CA SER A 80 0.94 -6.40 -2.61
C SER A 80 0.86 -7.28 -3.86
N GLY A 81 1.78 -8.22 -3.98
CA GLY A 81 1.60 -9.36 -4.89
C GLY A 81 0.83 -10.48 -4.20
N GLU A 82 0.11 -11.31 -4.95
CA GLU A 82 -0.51 -12.52 -4.39
C GLU A 82 0.49 -13.68 -4.42
N TYR A 83 0.98 -14.12 -3.26
CA TYR A 83 1.90 -15.26 -3.11
C TYR A 83 1.18 -16.39 -2.38
N ASN A 84 0.96 -17.53 -3.06
CA ASN A 84 0.25 -18.68 -2.49
C ASN A 84 -1.09 -18.29 -1.83
N HIS A 85 -1.89 -17.44 -2.49
CA HIS A 85 -3.15 -16.89 -1.96
C HIS A 85 -3.03 -16.01 -0.70
N SER A 86 -1.83 -15.49 -0.41
CA SER A 86 -1.58 -14.59 0.72
C SER A 86 -0.73 -13.39 0.31
N ILE A 87 -0.50 -12.49 1.27
CA ILE A 87 0.47 -11.40 1.14
C ILE A 87 1.91 -11.95 1.15
N PRO A 88 2.87 -11.27 0.52
CA PRO A 88 4.26 -11.71 0.55
C PRO A 88 4.81 -11.65 1.99
N PRO A 89 5.66 -12.61 2.40
CA PRO A 89 6.19 -12.66 3.77
C PRO A 89 7.06 -11.46 4.13
N ALA A 90 7.73 -10.85 3.14
CA ALA A 90 8.50 -9.63 3.37
C ALA A 90 7.59 -8.43 3.70
N LEU A 91 6.38 -8.39 3.12
CA LEU A 91 5.40 -7.35 3.41
C LEU A 91 4.86 -7.50 4.84
N SER A 92 4.46 -8.71 5.24
CA SER A 92 3.97 -8.95 6.60
C SER A 92 5.06 -8.60 7.61
N ASN A 93 6.30 -9.08 7.40
CA ASN A 93 7.41 -8.77 8.29
C ASN A 93 7.62 -7.26 8.45
N LEU A 94 7.58 -6.49 7.36
CA LEU A 94 7.75 -5.04 7.44
C LEU A 94 6.59 -4.33 8.16
N LEU A 95 5.34 -4.77 7.92
CA LEU A 95 4.17 -4.19 8.57
C LEU A 95 4.14 -4.50 10.07
N ASP A 96 4.47 -5.74 10.46
CA ASP A 96 4.35 -6.22 11.84
C ASP A 96 5.32 -5.54 12.83
N HIS A 97 6.36 -4.86 12.34
CA HIS A 97 7.25 -4.07 13.19
C HIS A 97 6.58 -2.82 13.77
N PHE A 98 5.47 -2.35 13.18
CA PHE A 98 4.80 -1.09 13.54
C PHE A 98 3.32 -1.31 13.80
N LEU A 99 2.71 -0.45 14.61
CA LEU A 99 1.29 -0.57 14.93
C LEU A 99 0.65 0.80 15.13
N GLU A 100 1.17 1.55 16.09
CA GLU A 100 0.64 2.86 16.48
C GLU A 100 0.80 3.89 15.35
N GLU A 101 1.85 3.72 14.54
CA GLU A 101 2.16 4.55 13.38
C GLU A 101 1.08 4.48 12.28
N TYR A 102 0.24 3.46 12.27
CA TYR A 102 -0.84 3.29 11.29
C TYR A 102 -2.21 3.79 11.79
N PHE A 103 -2.33 4.13 13.07
CA PHE A 103 -3.64 4.42 13.67
C PHE A 103 -4.33 5.61 13.02
N PHE A 104 -5.62 5.41 12.70
CA PHE A 104 -6.54 6.40 12.14
C PHE A 104 -6.11 7.03 10.80
N ARG A 105 -5.18 6.40 10.08
CA ARG A 105 -4.68 6.94 8.81
C ARG A 105 -5.39 6.28 7.62
N PRO A 106 -5.75 7.07 6.59
CA PRO A 106 -6.30 6.52 5.36
C PRO A 106 -5.30 5.57 4.72
N SER A 107 -5.78 4.40 4.31
CA SER A 107 -4.97 3.38 3.65
C SER A 107 -5.61 2.90 2.35
N ALA A 108 -4.80 2.42 1.39
CA ALA A 108 -5.30 1.78 0.18
C ALA A 108 -4.45 0.55 -0.13
N ILE A 109 -5.02 -0.44 -0.80
CA ILE A 109 -4.31 -1.65 -1.17
C ILE A 109 -4.40 -1.84 -2.69
N VAL A 110 -3.27 -2.10 -3.32
CA VAL A 110 -3.20 -2.45 -4.73
C VAL A 110 -2.61 -3.84 -4.85
N CYS A 111 -3.40 -4.75 -5.40
CA CYS A 111 -3.05 -6.14 -5.55
C CYS A 111 -2.79 -6.49 -7.02
N TYR A 112 -1.80 -7.34 -7.27
CA TYR A 112 -1.55 -7.91 -8.58
C TYR A 112 -1.26 -9.41 -8.49
N SER A 113 -1.69 -10.15 -9.51
CA SER A 113 -1.52 -11.61 -9.61
C SER A 113 -1.25 -12.00 -11.07
N ALA A 114 -0.63 -13.16 -11.27
CA ALA A 114 -0.36 -13.71 -12.61
C ALA A 114 -1.54 -14.54 -13.18
N GLY A 115 -2.51 -14.90 -12.34
CA GLY A 115 -3.69 -15.67 -12.72
C GLY A 115 -5.01 -14.97 -12.37
N GLN A 116 -6.14 -15.62 -12.67
CA GLN A 116 -7.48 -15.14 -12.26
C GLN A 116 -7.78 -15.35 -10.75
N SER A 117 -6.81 -15.82 -9.97
CA SER A 117 -6.95 -16.23 -8.56
C SER A 117 -7.19 -15.09 -7.55
N LEU A 118 -7.29 -13.84 -8.00
CA LEU A 118 -7.67 -12.70 -7.15
C LEU A 118 -9.07 -12.81 -6.53
N THR A 119 -9.82 -13.89 -6.79
CA THR A 119 -11.15 -14.17 -6.26
C THR A 119 -11.27 -14.02 -4.74
N HIS A 120 -10.23 -14.33 -3.95
CA HIS A 120 -10.29 -14.19 -2.49
C HIS A 120 -10.14 -12.74 -1.98
N PHE A 121 -9.48 -11.85 -2.72
CA PHE A 121 -9.41 -10.42 -2.38
C PHE A 121 -10.53 -9.60 -3.04
N THR A 122 -11.05 -10.04 -4.19
CA THR A 122 -12.05 -9.29 -4.96
C THR A 122 -13.48 -9.35 -4.40
N SER A 123 -13.75 -10.20 -3.40
CA SER A 123 -15.11 -10.31 -2.82
C SER A 123 -15.55 -9.04 -2.09
N ALA A 124 -14.65 -8.07 -1.86
CA ALA A 124 -14.94 -6.83 -1.15
C ALA A 124 -14.96 -5.54 -1.99
N SER A 125 -14.43 -5.47 -3.23
CA SER A 125 -14.14 -4.15 -3.84
C SER A 125 -14.38 -4.03 -5.34
N GLY A 126 -14.91 -2.86 -5.74
CA GLY A 126 -15.29 -2.53 -7.11
C GLY A 126 -14.09 -2.35 -8.04
N TYR A 127 -14.22 -2.88 -9.26
CA TYR A 127 -13.23 -2.81 -10.33
C TYR A 127 -13.05 -1.37 -10.86
N VAL A 128 -11.80 -0.94 -11.04
CA VAL A 128 -11.43 0.17 -11.93
C VAL A 128 -10.58 -0.40 -13.06
N HIS A 129 -11.10 -0.31 -14.29
CA HIS A 129 -10.44 -0.75 -15.51
C HIS A 129 -9.49 0.34 -16.01
N ASP A 130 -8.19 0.04 -16.15
CA ASP A 130 -7.23 0.89 -16.87
C ASP A 130 -7.36 0.61 -18.39
N PRO A 131 -7.80 1.59 -19.22
CA PRO A 131 -7.96 1.39 -20.66
C PRO A 131 -6.63 1.37 -21.43
N ALA A 132 -5.49 1.67 -20.80
CA ALA A 132 -4.20 1.72 -21.46
C ALA A 132 -3.33 0.49 -21.10
N ARG A 133 -3.33 -0.52 -22.01
CA ARG A 133 -2.15 -1.36 -22.42
C ARG A 133 -2.26 -2.90 -22.25
N SER A 134 -2.02 -3.57 -23.39
CA SER A 134 -1.60 -4.97 -23.66
C SER A 134 -2.59 -6.14 -23.48
N PRO A 135 -2.88 -6.95 -24.53
CA PRO A 135 -3.76 -8.13 -24.46
C PRO A 135 -3.21 -9.32 -23.64
N ARG A 136 -2.00 -9.22 -23.08
CA ARG A 136 -1.32 -10.30 -22.35
C ARG A 136 -0.66 -9.83 -21.03
N GLY A 137 -1.15 -8.75 -20.42
CA GLY A 137 -0.59 -8.19 -19.17
C GLY A 137 -1.38 -8.60 -17.93
N ASN A 138 -0.67 -8.94 -16.84
CA ASN A 138 -1.25 -9.18 -15.51
C ASN A 138 -2.22 -8.04 -15.12
N ARG A 139 -3.42 -8.41 -14.65
CA ARG A 139 -4.44 -7.46 -14.19
C ARG A 139 -4.02 -6.87 -12.84
N ILE A 140 -3.96 -5.56 -12.76
CA ILE A 140 -3.80 -4.82 -11.50
C ILE A 140 -5.20 -4.49 -11.00
N VAL A 141 -5.55 -4.94 -9.79
CA VAL A 141 -6.83 -4.63 -9.16
C VAL A 141 -6.56 -3.59 -8.07
N PHE A 142 -7.25 -2.46 -8.18
CA PHE A 142 -7.26 -1.41 -7.17
C PHE A 142 -8.33 -1.75 -6.13
N ASP A 143 -7.92 -2.06 -4.89
CA ASP A 143 -8.83 -2.21 -3.77
C ASP A 143 -8.81 -0.92 -2.93
N ALA A 144 -9.78 -0.06 -3.17
CA ALA A 144 -9.97 1.19 -2.43
C ALA A 144 -11.02 1.01 -1.31
N HIS A 145 -10.80 0.08 -0.38
CA HIS A 145 -11.75 -0.14 0.73
C HIS A 145 -11.51 0.67 2.02
N CYS A 146 -10.82 1.81 1.97
CA CYS A 146 -10.65 2.70 3.14
C CYS A 146 -11.19 4.13 2.98
N ALA A 147 -12.12 4.37 2.05
CA ALA A 147 -12.84 5.65 1.95
C ALA A 147 -14.20 5.67 2.68
N ARG A 148 -14.67 4.56 3.25
CA ARG A 148 -16.00 4.48 3.90
C ARG A 148 -16.01 4.58 5.42
N ALA A 149 -14.86 4.45 6.10
CA ALA A 149 -14.81 4.52 7.57
C ALA A 149 -14.57 5.94 8.12
N ALA A 150 -14.07 6.88 7.30
CA ALA A 150 -13.71 8.24 7.76
C ALA A 150 -14.65 9.36 7.29
N CYS A 151 -15.67 9.09 6.47
CA CYS A 151 -16.58 10.13 5.97
C CYS A 151 -18.06 9.74 6.19
N GLY A 152 -18.45 9.72 7.46
CA GLY A 152 -19.85 9.77 7.84
C GLY A 152 -20.42 11.18 7.64
N ARG A 153 -20.77 11.53 6.39
CA ARG A 153 -21.91 12.40 5.96
C ARG A 153 -21.67 13.02 4.57
N SER A 154 -22.69 12.87 3.72
CA SER A 154 -22.96 13.65 2.49
C SER A 154 -22.05 13.45 1.26
N TRP A 155 -22.28 12.36 0.53
CA TRP A 155 -22.01 12.36 -0.93
C TRP A 155 -23.08 11.55 -1.69
N ARG A 156 -24.36 11.87 -1.42
CA ARG A 156 -25.50 11.48 -2.27
C ARG A 156 -26.24 12.75 -2.67
N SER A 157 -25.86 13.33 -3.79
CA SER A 157 -26.71 14.08 -4.75
C SER A 157 -25.85 15.08 -5.52
N ARG A 158 -25.42 14.71 -6.73
CA ARG A 158 -25.22 15.60 -7.90
C ARG A 158 -24.48 14.86 -9.01
N ARG A 159 -25.15 13.88 -9.61
CA ARG A 159 -24.94 13.49 -11.02
C ARG A 159 -26.26 13.05 -11.63
N ARG A 160 -27.16 14.02 -11.79
CA ARG A 160 -28.24 14.02 -12.81
C ARG A 160 -28.46 15.47 -13.22
N SER A 161 -27.77 15.88 -14.27
CA SER A 161 -28.22 16.88 -15.25
C SER A 161 -27.00 17.32 -16.06
N LYS A 162 -26.95 16.86 -17.30
CA LYS A 162 -26.77 17.66 -18.52
C LYS A 162 -26.73 16.69 -19.70
N LEU A 163 -27.92 16.54 -20.29
CA LEU A 163 -28.07 16.52 -21.74
C LEU A 163 -27.42 17.79 -22.31
#